data_AF-A0A924FXM9-F1
#
_entry.id   AF-A0A924FXM9-F1
#
_cell.length_a   1.000
_cell.length_b   1.000
_cell.length_c   1.000
_cell.angle_alpha   90.00
_cell.angle_beta   90.00
_cell.angle_gamma   90.00
#
_symmetry.space_group_name_H-M   'P 1'
#
loop_
_entity.id
_entity.type
_entity.pdbx_description
1 polymer ?
#
loop_
_entity_poly.entity_id
_entity_poly.type
_entity_poly.pdbx_seq_one_letter_code
_entity_poly.pdbx_strand_id
1 'polypeptide(L)'
;EYPGAVIMVSHDRYLIEACADQLWIVADKTVTNFDGDLNDYRRIVMQQRGMRASSRDRAATAEKGNGKEKGAPKIKEKKLPLKQRVAEAETEMARITGILAKIDLALATPGLFKKDPKQAAQLSKARSGAAAALARAEETWLAVSTQYENS
;
A
#
# COMPACT_ATOMS: atom_id res chain seq x y z
N GLU A 1 -1.53 13.16 30.63
CA GLU A 1 -0.47 13.39 29.63
C GLU A 1 0.42 12.17 29.60
N TYR A 2 0.84 11.72 28.40
CA TYR A 2 1.77 10.61 28.25
C TYR A 2 3.14 11.20 27.90
N PRO A 3 4.18 11.05 28.75
CA PRO A 3 5.47 11.74 28.58
C PRO A 3 6.37 11.08 27.51
N GLY A 4 5.82 10.28 26.60
CA GLY A 4 6.56 9.50 25.62
C GLY A 4 6.19 9.82 24.18
N ALA A 5 7.06 9.47 23.24
CA ALA A 5 6.78 9.55 21.81
C ALA A 5 5.86 8.40 21.39
N VAL A 6 4.84 8.70 20.58
CA VAL A 6 3.94 7.70 20.01
C VAL A 6 4.24 7.59 18.51
N ILE A 7 4.64 6.40 18.08
CA ILE A 7 4.76 6.08 16.66
C ILE A 7 3.44 5.45 16.24
N MET A 8 2.75 6.09 15.31
CA MET A 8 1.48 5.61 14.77
C MET A 8 1.64 5.29 13.29
N VAL A 9 1.25 4.08 12.90
CA VAL A 9 1.11 3.66 11.50
C VAL A 9 -0.38 3.49 11.24
N SER A 10 -0.93 4.32 10.37
CA SER A 10 -2.35 4.31 10.05
C SER A 10 -2.56 4.47 8.54
N HIS A 11 -3.69 3.97 8.05
CA HIS A 11 -4.17 4.23 6.70
C HIS A 11 -5.29 5.28 6.66
N ASP A 12 -5.77 5.72 7.84
CA ASP A 12 -6.75 6.79 7.95
C ASP A 12 -6.04 8.14 7.94
N ARG A 13 -6.22 8.84 6.82
CA ARG A 13 -5.68 10.18 6.58
C ARG A 13 -6.15 11.18 7.64
N TYR A 14 -7.42 11.16 8.03
CA TYR A 14 -7.94 12.16 8.97
C TYR A 14 -7.32 11.99 10.34
N LEU A 15 -7.08 10.74 10.76
CA LEU A 15 -6.39 10.45 12.01
C LEU A 15 -4.92 10.90 11.98
N ILE A 16 -4.23 10.66 10.86
CA ILE A 16 -2.84 11.11 10.69
C ILE A 16 -2.77 12.64 10.69
N GLU A 17 -3.63 13.31 9.93
CA GLU A 17 -3.65 14.78 9.86
C GLU A 17 -4.03 15.44 11.18
N ALA A 18 -4.88 14.80 11.98
CA ALA A 18 -5.33 15.36 13.26
C ALA A 18 -4.35 15.12 14.41
N CYS A 19 -3.47 14.12 14.33
CA CYS A 19 -2.66 13.67 15.47
C CYS A 19 -1.15 13.60 15.22
N ALA A 20 -0.68 13.67 13.96
CA ALA A 20 0.74 13.56 13.66
C ALA A 20 1.42 14.94 13.62
N ASP A 21 2.46 15.11 14.44
CA ASP A 21 3.31 16.31 14.41
C ASP A 21 4.40 16.25 13.34
N GLN A 22 4.86 15.04 12.99
CA GLN A 22 5.91 14.80 12.00
C GLN A 22 5.56 13.62 11.11
N LEU A 23 5.85 13.75 9.82
CA LEU A 23 5.68 12.69 8.83
C LEU A 23 7.03 12.13 8.43
N TRP A 24 7.20 10.82 8.53
CA TRP A 24 8.40 10.13 8.06
C TRP A 24 8.07 9.28 6.85
N ILE A 25 8.89 9.39 5.81
CA ILE A 25 8.80 8.55 4.62
C ILE A 25 9.80 7.42 4.75
N VAL A 26 9.28 6.19 4.65
CA VAL A 26 10.07 4.98 4.56
C VAL A 26 10.13 4.58 3.08
N ALA A 27 11.27 4.83 2.44
CA ALA A 27 11.51 4.50 1.05
C ALA A 27 12.98 4.15 0.84
N ASP A 28 13.28 3.30 -0.15
CA ASP A 28 14.66 2.95 -0.53
C ASP A 28 15.54 2.52 0.67
N LYS A 29 14.95 1.73 1.59
CA LYS A 29 15.59 1.24 2.84
C LYS A 29 16.06 2.34 3.80
N THR A 30 15.60 3.57 3.60
CA THR A 30 15.95 4.72 4.42
C THR A 30 14.67 5.34 4.98
N VAL A 31 14.77 5.86 6.20
CA VAL A 31 13.72 6.68 6.80
C VAL A 31 14.18 8.13 6.70
N THR A 32 13.34 8.97 6.11
CA THR A 32 13.62 10.40 5.95
C THR A 32 12.47 11.21 6.50
N ASN A 33 12.79 12.30 7.19
CA ASN A 33 11.78 13.25 7.62
C ASN A 33 11.16 13.92 6.39
N PHE A 34 9.84 14.13 6.41
CA PHE A 34 9.12 14.76 5.33
C PHE A 34 8.52 16.06 5.80
N ASP A 35 9.04 17.16 5.25
CA ASP A 35 8.65 18.52 5.63
C ASP A 35 7.41 19.03 4.87
N GLY A 36 6.59 18.13 4.33
CA GLY A 36 5.37 18.46 3.58
C GLY A 36 4.12 17.83 4.21
N ASP A 37 2.95 18.18 3.68
CA ASP A 37 1.68 17.59 4.14
C ASP A 37 1.35 16.26 3.42
N LEU A 38 0.29 15.59 3.86
CA LEU A 38 -0.12 14.32 3.24
C LEU A 38 -0.64 14.50 1.79
N ASN A 39 -1.00 15.71 1.36
CA ASN A 39 -1.32 16.01 -0.06
C ASN A 39 -0.05 16.10 -0.91
N ASP A 40 1.01 16.69 -0.39
CA ASP A 40 2.30 16.83 -1.05
C ASP A 40 2.96 15.47 -1.24
N TYR A 41 2.91 14.62 -0.22
CA TYR A 41 3.35 13.24 -0.36
C TYR A 41 2.58 12.50 -1.46
N ARG A 42 1.24 12.66 -1.51
CA ARG A 42 0.41 12.07 -2.57
C ARG A 42 0.81 12.57 -3.96
N ARG A 43 1.08 13.87 -4.12
CA ARG A 43 1.54 14.45 -5.39
C ARG A 43 2.86 13.83 -5.85
N ILE A 44 3.82 13.70 -4.93
CA ILE A 44 5.13 13.09 -5.21
C ILE A 44 4.98 11.63 -5.64
N VAL A 45 4.17 10.84 -4.92
CA VAL A 45 3.92 9.43 -5.26
C VAL A 45 3.25 9.29 -6.63
N MET A 46 2.29 10.16 -6.96
CA MET A 46 1.63 10.16 -8.27
C MET A 46 2.59 10.52 -9.41
N GLN A 47 3.45 11.52 -9.22
CA GLN A 47 4.47 11.90 -10.20
C GLN A 47 5.52 10.80 -10.39
N GLN A 48 6.00 10.16 -9.30
CA GLN A 48 6.93 9.04 -9.39
C GLN A 48 6.35 7.82 -10.12
N ARG A 49 5.05 7.53 -9.93
CA ARG A 49 4.34 6.48 -10.69
C ARG A 49 4.24 6.80 -12.18
N GLY A 50 4.00 8.07 -12.53
CA GLY A 50 4.00 8.53 -13.92
C GLY A 50 5.38 8.46 -14.60
N MET A 51 6.45 8.82 -13.88
CA MET A 51 7.82 8.80 -14.40
C MET A 51 8.35 7.37 -14.62
N ARG A 52 7.98 6.40 -13.76
CA ARG A 52 8.34 4.98 -13.91
C ARG A 52 7.67 4.29 -15.11
N ALA A 53 6.53 4.81 -15.59
CA ALA A 53 5.90 4.31 -16.81
C ALA A 53 6.67 4.76 -18.07
N SER A 54 7.16 6.01 -18.10
CA SER A 54 7.89 6.57 -19.25
C SER A 54 9.32 6.06 -19.43
N SER A 55 9.92 5.49 -18.38
CA SER A 55 11.30 4.99 -18.40
C SER A 55 11.43 3.53 -18.85
N ARG A 56 10.33 2.77 -18.94
CA ARG A 56 10.34 1.40 -19.48
C ARG A 56 10.40 1.33 -21.00
N ASP A 57 9.95 2.37 -21.72
CA ASP A 57 9.95 2.38 -23.19
C ASP A 57 11.28 2.80 -23.84
N ARG A 58 12.23 3.38 -23.09
CA ARG A 58 13.54 3.80 -23.64
C ARG A 58 14.69 2.81 -23.44
N ALA A 59 14.48 1.72 -22.71
CA ALA A 59 15.54 0.75 -22.40
C ALA A 59 15.54 -0.50 -23.32
N ALA A 60 14.62 -0.60 -24.29
CA ALA A 60 14.44 -1.80 -25.10
C ALA A 60 15.17 -1.80 -26.47
N THR A 61 15.90 -0.73 -26.82
CA THR A 61 16.50 -0.58 -28.18
C THR A 61 18.01 -0.32 -28.23
N ALA A 62 18.77 -0.67 -27.20
CA ALA A 62 20.22 -0.70 -27.28
C ALA A 62 20.77 -1.97 -26.64
N GLU A 63 21.81 -2.53 -27.24
CA GLU A 63 22.63 -3.66 -26.77
C GLU A 63 22.18 -5.09 -27.16
N LYS A 64 22.22 -5.36 -28.46
CA LYS A 64 22.80 -6.62 -28.97
C LYS A 64 24.32 -6.44 -29.01
N GLY A 65 25.05 -7.09 -28.10
CA GLY A 65 26.52 -7.04 -28.05
C GLY A 65 27.09 -8.20 -27.25
N ASN A 66 27.88 -9.02 -27.94
CA ASN A 66 28.50 -10.28 -27.54
C ASN A 66 29.49 -10.17 -26.35
N GLY A 67 29.61 -11.20 -25.49
CA GLY A 67 30.77 -11.34 -24.58
C GLY A 67 30.59 -12.24 -23.35
N LYS A 68 31.33 -13.35 -23.31
CA LYS A 68 31.49 -14.28 -22.17
C LYS A 68 32.22 -13.61 -20.98
N GLU A 69 31.81 -13.90 -19.74
CA GLU A 69 32.60 -14.60 -18.70
C GLU A 69 32.07 -14.35 -17.25
N LYS A 70 31.87 -15.47 -16.56
CA LYS A 70 32.03 -15.75 -15.12
C LYS A 70 31.66 -14.64 -14.10
N GLY A 71 30.52 -14.86 -13.44
CA GLY A 71 30.24 -14.35 -12.11
C GLY A 71 29.03 -15.04 -11.49
N ALA A 72 29.21 -15.83 -10.42
CA ALA A 72 28.09 -16.13 -9.53
C ALA A 72 27.56 -14.80 -8.95
N PRO A 73 26.23 -14.59 -8.85
CA PRO A 73 25.56 -15.02 -7.63
C PRO A 73 24.10 -15.47 -7.86
N LYS A 74 23.78 -16.73 -7.52
CA LYS A 74 22.41 -17.29 -7.51
C LYS A 74 21.54 -16.78 -6.33
N ILE A 75 21.67 -15.52 -5.93
CA ILE A 75 20.86 -14.91 -4.84
C ILE A 75 19.81 -13.93 -5.39
N LYS A 76 19.91 -13.50 -6.66
CA LYS A 76 18.97 -12.54 -7.26
C LYS A 76 17.60 -13.14 -7.62
N GLU A 77 17.53 -14.45 -7.85
CA GLU A 77 16.30 -15.13 -8.31
C GLU A 77 15.23 -15.27 -7.22
N LYS A 78 15.57 -15.23 -5.93
CA LYS A 78 14.59 -15.30 -4.83
C LYS A 78 14.04 -13.92 -4.41
N LYS A 79 14.81 -12.84 -4.56
CA LYS A 79 14.37 -11.49 -4.15
C LYS A 79 13.37 -10.86 -5.13
N LEU A 80 13.47 -11.17 -6.43
CA LEU A 80 12.52 -10.73 -7.46
C LEU A 80 11.08 -11.22 -7.19
N PRO A 81 10.83 -12.53 -6.97
CA PRO A 81 9.49 -13.02 -6.69
C PRO A 81 8.96 -12.55 -5.33
N LEU A 82 9.80 -12.35 -4.30
CA LEU A 82 9.36 -11.80 -3.02
C LEU A 82 8.86 -10.35 -3.17
N LYS A 83 9.61 -9.49 -3.87
CA LYS A 83 9.17 -8.10 -4.13
C LYS A 83 7.86 -8.04 -4.93
N GLN A 84 7.69 -8.94 -5.90
CA GLN A 84 6.44 -9.05 -6.66
C GLN A 84 5.26 -9.47 -5.77
N ARG A 85 5.47 -10.43 -4.87
CA ARG A 85 4.44 -10.89 -3.92
C ARG A 85 4.06 -9.81 -2.90
N VAL A 86 5.00 -8.98 -2.46
CA VAL A 86 4.70 -7.79 -1.64
C VAL A 86 3.81 -6.83 -2.43
N ALA A 87 4.18 -6.48 -3.67
CA ALA A 87 3.40 -5.57 -4.51
C ALA A 87 2.00 -6.11 -4.88
N GLU A 88 1.87 -7.43 -5.04
CA GLU A 88 0.59 -8.09 -5.28
C GLU A 88 -0.32 -8.01 -4.04
N ALA A 89 0.24 -8.31 -2.86
CA ALA A 89 -0.49 -8.16 -1.60
C ALA A 89 -0.91 -6.70 -1.34
N GLU A 90 -0.05 -5.72 -1.64
CA GLU A 90 -0.40 -4.28 -1.58
C GLU A 90 -1.54 -3.91 -2.53
N THR A 91 -1.51 -4.44 -3.75
CA THR A 91 -2.56 -4.18 -4.75
C THR A 91 -3.90 -4.76 -4.30
N GLU A 92 -3.87 -5.97 -3.73
CA GLU A 92 -5.07 -6.61 -3.21
C GLU A 92 -5.63 -5.89 -1.99
N MET A 93 -4.78 -5.47 -1.04
CA MET A 93 -5.18 -4.62 0.08
C MET A 93 -5.83 -3.32 -0.43
N ALA A 94 -5.19 -2.61 -1.36
CA ALA A 94 -5.73 -1.38 -1.92
C ALA A 94 -7.09 -1.58 -2.60
N ARG A 95 -7.28 -2.71 -3.29
CA ARG A 95 -8.56 -3.08 -3.92
C ARG A 95 -9.65 -3.29 -2.86
N ILE A 96 -9.35 -4.04 -1.80
CA ILE A 96 -10.31 -4.34 -0.72
C ILE A 96 -10.66 -3.07 0.06
N THR A 97 -9.68 -2.22 0.38
CA THR A 97 -9.91 -0.92 1.04
C THR A 97 -10.78 -0.01 0.18
N GLY A 98 -10.59 0.00 -1.14
CA GLY A 98 -11.45 0.74 -2.06
C GLY A 98 -12.90 0.23 -2.08
N ILE A 99 -13.11 -1.07 -1.91
CA ILE A 99 -14.45 -1.67 -1.78
C ILE A 99 -15.08 -1.29 -0.44
N LEU A 100 -14.33 -1.36 0.66
CA LEU A 100 -14.78 -0.94 1.98
C LEU A 100 -15.23 0.53 1.97
N ALA A 101 -14.45 1.43 1.37
CA ALA A 101 -14.81 2.84 1.26
C ALA A 101 -16.14 3.06 0.50
N LYS A 102 -16.39 2.29 -0.56
CA LYS A 102 -17.67 2.35 -1.29
C LYS A 102 -18.84 1.84 -0.46
N ILE A 103 -18.64 0.76 0.29
CA ILE A 103 -19.66 0.20 1.18
C ILE A 103 -19.97 1.20 2.31
N ASP A 104 -18.94 1.82 2.88
CA ASP A 104 -19.08 2.79 3.97
C ASP A 104 -19.81 4.05 3.51
N LEU A 105 -19.51 4.54 2.30
CA LEU A 105 -20.25 5.63 1.69
C LEU A 105 -21.73 5.24 1.46
N ALA A 106 -22.00 4.03 0.99
CA ALA A 106 -23.36 3.54 0.81
C ALA A 106 -24.11 3.47 2.15
N LEU A 107 -23.48 2.93 3.19
CA LEU A 107 -24.04 2.83 4.54
C LEU A 107 -24.25 4.21 5.20
N ALA A 108 -23.43 5.21 4.86
CA ALA A 108 -23.56 6.58 5.34
C ALA A 108 -24.77 7.33 4.74
N THR A 109 -25.46 6.75 3.75
CA THR A 109 -26.63 7.37 3.11
C THR A 109 -27.76 7.59 4.14
N PRO A 110 -28.18 8.85 4.39
CA PRO A 110 -29.24 9.14 5.35
C PRO A 110 -30.55 8.45 4.97
N GLY A 111 -31.12 7.70 5.91
CA GLY A 111 -32.39 7.01 5.70
C GLY A 111 -32.31 5.65 5.01
N LEU A 112 -31.14 5.17 4.60
CA LEU A 112 -30.98 3.80 4.05
C LEU A 112 -31.51 2.74 5.02
N PHE A 113 -31.17 2.84 6.30
CA PHE A 113 -31.63 1.94 7.35
C PHE A 113 -33.16 1.97 7.57
N LYS A 114 -33.83 3.07 7.18
CA LYS A 114 -35.30 3.22 7.29
C LYS A 114 -36.03 2.82 6.01
N LYS A 115 -35.47 3.12 4.83
CA LYS A 115 -36.06 2.78 3.52
C LYS A 115 -35.86 1.31 3.17
N ASP A 116 -34.67 0.78 3.39
CA ASP A 116 -34.30 -0.59 3.01
C ASP A 116 -33.40 -1.26 4.06
N PRO A 117 -33.97 -1.72 5.19
CA PRO A 117 -33.21 -2.37 6.26
C PRO A 117 -32.50 -3.66 5.80
N LYS A 118 -33.07 -4.37 4.81
CA LYS A 118 -32.42 -5.56 4.21
C LYS A 118 -31.12 -5.19 3.47
N GLN A 119 -31.15 -4.12 2.69
CA GLN A 119 -29.97 -3.64 1.96
C GLN A 119 -28.90 -3.15 2.93
N ALA A 120 -29.29 -2.41 3.98
CA ALA A 120 -28.37 -1.98 5.03
C ALA A 120 -27.71 -3.16 5.77
N ALA A 121 -28.48 -4.21 6.09
CA ALA A 121 -27.95 -5.42 6.71
C ALA A 121 -26.99 -6.17 5.77
N GLN A 122 -27.32 -6.26 4.47
CA GLN A 122 -26.47 -6.90 3.47
C GLN A 122 -25.15 -6.15 3.25
N LEU A 123 -25.21 -4.81 3.20
CA LEU A 123 -24.01 -3.96 3.12
C LEU A 123 -23.16 -4.07 4.39
N SER A 124 -23.78 -4.11 5.57
CA SER A 124 -23.05 -4.31 6.84
C SER A 124 -22.33 -5.66 6.88
N LYS A 125 -22.98 -6.73 6.39
CA LYS A 125 -22.37 -8.07 6.27
C LYS A 125 -21.26 -8.11 5.20
N ALA A 126 -21.45 -7.41 4.08
CA ALA A 126 -20.43 -7.28 3.05
C ALA A 126 -19.21 -6.52 3.58
N ARG A 127 -19.43 -5.46 4.38
CA ARG A 127 -18.38 -4.70 5.07
C ARG A 127 -17.57 -5.59 5.99
N SER A 128 -18.22 -6.38 6.86
CA SER A 128 -17.50 -7.28 7.78
C SER A 128 -16.71 -8.34 7.02
N GLY A 129 -17.25 -8.88 5.93
CA GLY A 129 -16.54 -9.84 5.08
C GLY A 129 -15.32 -9.23 4.38
N ALA A 130 -15.46 -8.01 3.85
CA ALA A 130 -14.36 -7.28 3.23
C ALA A 130 -13.28 -6.91 4.26
N ALA A 131 -13.65 -6.49 5.47
CA ALA A 131 -12.71 -6.22 6.55
C ALA A 131 -11.93 -7.49 6.97
N ALA A 132 -12.59 -8.64 7.07
CA ALA A 132 -11.91 -9.91 7.33
C ALA A 132 -10.98 -10.34 6.17
N ALA A 133 -11.34 -10.04 4.93
CA ALA A 133 -10.48 -10.26 3.78
C ALA A 133 -9.24 -9.35 3.79
N LEU A 134 -9.42 -8.08 4.17
CA LEU A 134 -8.33 -7.12 4.32
C LEU A 134 -7.32 -7.61 5.38
N ALA A 135 -7.80 -8.03 6.55
CA ALA A 135 -6.92 -8.55 7.62
C ALA A 135 -6.07 -9.75 7.17
N ARG A 136 -6.63 -10.66 6.36
CA ARG A 136 -5.86 -11.79 5.78
C ARG A 136 -4.83 -11.35 4.75
N ALA A 137 -5.16 -10.36 3.94
CA ALA A 137 -4.23 -9.77 2.97
C ALA A 137 -3.08 -9.05 3.68
N GLU A 138 -3.36 -8.34 4.77
CA GLU A 138 -2.38 -7.69 5.64
C GLU A 138 -1.44 -8.70 6.29
N GLU A 139 -1.96 -9.81 6.84
CA GLU A 139 -1.14 -10.88 7.42
C GLU A 139 -0.21 -11.50 6.36
N THR A 140 -0.73 -11.71 5.15
CA THR A 140 0.07 -12.21 4.02
C THR A 140 1.16 -11.20 3.63
N TRP A 141 0.83 -9.91 3.56
CA TRP A 141 1.79 -8.86 3.26
C TRP A 141 2.89 -8.78 4.33
N LEU A 142 2.52 -8.81 5.63
CA LEU A 142 3.46 -8.84 6.75
C LEU A 142 4.42 -10.02 6.66
N ALA A 143 3.90 -11.22 6.42
CA ALA A 143 4.71 -12.43 6.31
C ALA A 143 5.70 -12.36 5.14
N VAL A 144 5.24 -11.90 3.97
CA VAL A 144 6.09 -11.80 2.77
C VAL A 144 7.09 -10.63 2.89
N SER A 145 6.70 -9.50 3.48
CA SER A 145 7.60 -8.36 3.72
C SER A 145 8.72 -8.72 4.70
N THR A 146 8.38 -9.41 5.80
CA THR A 146 9.37 -9.91 6.76
C THR A 146 10.37 -10.85 6.08
N GLN A 147 9.91 -11.75 5.21
CA GLN A 147 10.79 -12.62 4.43
C GLN A 147 11.67 -11.85 3.44
N TYR A 148 11.15 -10.79 2.84
CA TYR A 148 11.89 -9.92 1.92
C TYR A 148 12.99 -9.13 2.64
N GLU A 149 12.72 -8.61 3.83
CA GLU A 149 13.68 -7.86 4.65
C GLU A 149 14.80 -8.77 5.18
N ASN A 150 14.46 -10.00 5.58
CA ASN A 150 15.41 -10.99 6.09
C ASN A 150 16.20 -11.74 5.00
N SER A 151 15.94 -11.47 3.71
CA SER A 151 16.61 -12.10 2.54
C SER A 151 17.65 -11.18 1.91
#